data_AF-A0A4R8A7Z7-F1
#
_entry.id   AF-A0A4R8A7Z7-F1
#
_cell.length_a   1.000
_cell.length_b   1.000
_cell.length_c   1.000
_cell.angle_alpha   90.00
_cell.angle_beta   90.00
_cell.angle_gamma   90.00
#
_symmetry.space_group_name_H-M   'P 1'
#
loop_
_entity.id
_entity.type
_entity.pdbx_description
1 polymer ?
#
loop_
_entity_poly.entity_id
_entity_poly.type
_entity_poly.pdbx_seq_one_letter_code
_entity_poly.pdbx_strand_id
1 'polypeptide(L)'
;MTKSNVVPFRRPRKSGGKIDRRSPQGKPRTGQNGPRKSLMAVISAIVVAAAGWLAFSGAGNLPGLRAVAKTPVGDSSSAAFSICGDGRHVNCVVDGDTFWFQGQKIRIADIDTPELSPPRCEAERIKGEAAKARLLALLNAGNFSLAAGWRDEDKYGRKLRTVTRSGQSLGITLVEEGLARRWDGARHGWCG
;
A
#
# COMPACT_ATOMS: atom_id res chain seq x y z
N MET A 1 15.55 34.66 -29.10
CA MET A 1 16.72 35.20 -28.36
C MET A 1 17.11 34.18 -27.30
N THR A 2 18.15 33.39 -27.56
CA THR A 2 18.72 32.42 -26.61
C THR A 2 20.22 32.34 -26.90
N LYS A 3 21.05 32.94 -26.04
CA LYS A 3 22.52 32.93 -26.14
C LYS A 3 23.04 31.78 -25.28
N SER A 4 23.67 30.79 -25.90
CA SER A 4 24.48 29.77 -25.23
C SER A 4 25.91 30.28 -25.13
N ASN A 5 26.45 30.39 -23.91
CA ASN A 5 27.84 30.79 -23.65
C ASN A 5 28.70 29.54 -23.46
N VAL A 6 29.66 29.35 -24.36
CA VAL A 6 30.73 28.36 -24.29
C VAL A 6 31.99 29.06 -23.76
N VAL A 7 32.63 28.49 -22.74
CA VAL A 7 33.92 28.94 -22.22
C VAL A 7 34.98 27.85 -22.50
N PRO A 8 36.12 28.14 -23.13
CA PRO A 8 37.14 27.14 -23.40
C PRO A 8 38.19 27.06 -22.27
N PHE A 9 38.54 25.85 -21.86
CA PHE A 9 39.58 25.60 -20.86
C PHE A 9 40.92 25.29 -21.54
N ARG A 10 41.92 26.17 -21.37
CA ARG A 10 43.31 26.01 -21.85
C ARG A 10 44.12 25.09 -20.92
N ARG A 11 44.99 24.26 -21.51
CA ARG A 11 46.14 23.62 -20.81
C ARG A 11 47.35 24.59 -20.76
N PRO A 12 48.32 24.39 -19.86
CA PRO A 12 49.58 23.78 -20.33
C PRO A 12 50.29 22.84 -19.32
N ARG A 13 51.47 22.41 -19.75
CA ARG A 13 52.31 21.23 -19.46
C ARG A 13 53.61 21.64 -18.72
N LYS A 14 54.21 20.76 -17.89
CA LYS A 14 55.69 20.56 -17.68
C LYS A 14 55.94 19.50 -16.59
N SER A 15 56.64 18.39 -16.86
CA SER A 15 58.09 18.09 -16.66
C SER A 15 58.56 18.36 -15.21
N GLY A 16 59.21 17.49 -14.45
CA GLY A 16 60.04 16.30 -14.67
C GLY A 16 61.18 16.37 -13.63
N GLY A 17 61.58 15.26 -13.00
CA GLY A 17 62.69 15.25 -12.02
C GLY A 17 63.10 13.85 -11.58
N LYS A 18 64.34 13.46 -11.90
CA LYS A 18 65.08 12.25 -11.48
C LYS A 18 65.89 12.52 -10.21
N ILE A 19 66.03 11.54 -9.30
CA ILE A 19 67.20 11.29 -8.41
C ILE A 19 67.10 9.80 -8.02
N ASP A 20 67.90 8.86 -8.53
CA ASP A 20 69.32 8.51 -8.34
C ASP A 20 69.60 7.43 -7.28
N ARG A 21 70.47 6.51 -7.72
CA ARG A 21 70.90 5.24 -7.12
C ARG A 21 71.81 5.47 -5.91
N ARG A 22 71.75 4.55 -4.94
CA ARG A 22 72.94 4.04 -4.21
C ARG A 22 72.62 2.73 -3.46
N SER A 23 73.26 1.66 -3.91
CA SER A 23 73.72 0.48 -3.14
C SER A 23 75.27 0.63 -3.04
N PRO A 24 76.10 -0.23 -2.39
CA PRO A 24 75.85 -1.56 -1.79
C PRO A 24 76.69 -1.88 -0.50
N GLN A 25 76.47 -3.07 0.08
CA GLN A 25 77.42 -3.98 0.80
C GLN A 25 76.60 -4.94 1.70
N GLY A 26 76.77 -6.26 1.82
CA GLY A 26 77.63 -7.27 1.22
C GLY A 26 77.83 -8.45 2.19
N LYS A 27 77.56 -9.69 1.71
CA LYS A 27 78.04 -11.04 2.14
C LYS A 27 77.37 -11.79 3.33
N PRO A 28 77.51 -13.13 3.42
CA PRO A 28 77.81 -14.15 2.40
C PRO A 28 76.79 -15.31 2.32
N ARG A 29 76.98 -16.12 1.26
CA ARG A 29 76.25 -17.35 0.93
C ARG A 29 76.80 -18.55 1.68
N THR A 30 75.90 -19.42 2.14
CA THR A 30 76.14 -20.86 2.31
C THR A 30 74.98 -21.58 1.64
N GLY A 31 75.28 -22.39 0.62
CA GLY A 31 74.30 -23.17 -0.12
C GLY A 31 74.09 -24.55 0.50
N GLN A 32 72.90 -25.11 0.30
CA GLN A 32 72.68 -26.54 0.11
C GLN A 32 71.32 -26.77 -0.57
N ASN A 33 71.27 -27.80 -1.40
CA ASN A 33 70.31 -28.07 -2.47
C ASN A 33 69.03 -28.83 -2.01
N GLY A 34 67.88 -28.45 -2.60
CA GLY A 34 66.75 -29.32 -3.00
C GLY A 34 65.64 -29.63 -1.96
N PRO A 35 64.47 -30.17 -2.35
CA PRO A 35 63.79 -30.17 -3.65
C PRO A 35 62.48 -29.33 -3.62
N ARG A 36 62.08 -28.83 -4.80
CA ARG A 36 60.85 -28.04 -5.01
C ARG A 36 59.60 -28.92 -4.82
N LYS A 37 58.81 -28.65 -3.77
CA LYS A 37 57.44 -29.18 -3.65
C LYS A 37 56.44 -28.14 -4.12
N SER A 38 55.66 -28.57 -5.12
CA SER A 38 54.71 -27.83 -5.95
C SER A 38 53.64 -27.07 -5.15
N LEU A 39 53.40 -25.82 -5.56
CA LEU A 39 52.38 -24.89 -5.06
C LEU A 39 50.92 -25.33 -5.36
N MET A 40 50.68 -26.59 -5.77
CA MET A 40 49.34 -27.06 -6.17
C MET A 40 48.55 -27.77 -5.06
N ALA A 41 49.11 -27.95 -3.85
CA ALA A 41 48.45 -28.68 -2.77
C ALA A 41 47.72 -27.82 -1.74
N VAL A 42 47.84 -26.48 -1.78
CA VAL A 42 47.23 -25.60 -0.76
C VAL A 42 45.85 -25.07 -1.18
N ILE A 43 45.50 -25.13 -2.48
CA ILE A 43 44.25 -24.54 -2.98
C ILE A 43 43.04 -25.48 -2.81
N SER A 44 43.22 -26.80 -2.72
CA SER A 44 42.08 -27.74 -2.60
C SER A 44 41.47 -27.80 -1.19
N ALA A 45 42.20 -27.41 -0.15
CA ALA A 45 41.67 -27.41 1.22
C ALA A 45 40.74 -26.21 1.51
N ILE A 46 40.81 -25.14 0.72
CA ILE A 46 39.98 -23.93 0.92
C ILE A 46 38.58 -24.10 0.32
N VAL A 47 38.42 -24.91 -0.73
CA VAL A 47 37.12 -25.09 -1.41
C VAL A 47 36.17 -26.02 -0.62
N VAL A 48 36.71 -27.03 0.08
CA VAL A 48 35.88 -27.99 0.85
C VAL A 48 35.33 -27.37 2.15
N ALA A 49 36.05 -26.43 2.77
CA ALA A 49 35.57 -25.73 3.97
C ALA A 49 34.44 -24.72 3.66
N ALA A 50 34.42 -24.12 2.46
CA ALA A 50 33.37 -23.19 2.04
C ALA A 50 32.07 -23.89 1.63
N ALA A 51 32.14 -25.07 1.00
CA ALA A 51 30.97 -25.85 0.61
C ALA A 51 30.26 -26.52 1.80
N GLY A 52 31.02 -26.95 2.82
CA GLY A 52 30.46 -27.54 4.04
C GLY A 52 29.63 -26.55 4.87
N TRP A 53 30.01 -25.28 4.89
CA TRP A 53 29.26 -24.24 5.63
C TRP A 53 27.94 -23.85 4.97
N LEU A 54 27.85 -23.99 3.63
CA LEU A 54 26.63 -23.74 2.85
C LEU A 54 25.64 -24.92 2.89
N ALA A 55 26.08 -26.13 3.24
CA ALA A 55 25.23 -27.33 3.24
C ALA A 55 24.78 -27.79 4.65
N PHE A 56 25.45 -27.38 5.73
CA PHE A 56 25.13 -27.84 7.11
C PHE A 56 24.45 -26.79 7.99
N SER A 57 24.23 -25.58 7.50
CA SER A 57 23.36 -24.60 8.17
C SER A 57 21.94 -24.75 7.64
N GLY A 58 21.19 -25.66 8.28
CA GLY A 58 19.79 -25.91 7.98
C GLY A 58 18.97 -24.63 7.84
N ALA A 59 18.21 -24.58 6.75
CA ALA A 59 17.08 -23.68 6.58
C ALA A 59 16.18 -23.78 7.81
N GLY A 60 15.96 -22.67 8.52
CA GLY A 60 15.05 -22.67 9.65
C GLY A 60 14.86 -21.34 10.38
N ASN A 61 15.73 -20.35 10.23
CA ASN A 61 15.54 -19.05 10.86
C ASN A 61 15.87 -17.93 9.88
N LEU A 62 14.85 -17.49 9.13
CA LEU A 62 14.80 -16.17 8.49
C LEU A 62 14.17 -15.18 9.48
N PRO A 63 14.95 -14.42 10.27
CA PRO A 63 14.42 -13.32 11.05
C PRO A 63 14.18 -12.14 10.11
N GLY A 64 13.07 -12.15 9.37
CA GLY A 64 12.87 -11.10 8.37
C GLY A 64 11.47 -10.92 7.82
N LEU A 65 10.65 -11.97 7.79
CA LEU A 65 9.24 -11.81 7.46
C LEU A 65 8.48 -11.58 8.76
N ARG A 66 8.51 -10.32 9.25
CA ARG A 66 7.38 -9.85 10.07
C ARG A 66 6.16 -10.02 9.19
N ALA A 67 5.40 -11.09 9.43
CA ALA A 67 4.00 -11.10 9.06
C ALA A 67 3.44 -9.81 9.65
N VAL A 68 3.12 -8.84 8.79
CA VAL A 68 2.32 -7.70 9.19
C VAL A 68 0.99 -8.32 9.53
N ALA A 69 0.83 -8.74 10.79
CA ALA A 69 -0.46 -9.01 11.35
C ALA A 69 -1.21 -7.71 11.15
N LYS A 70 -2.10 -7.69 10.15
CA LYS A 70 -3.04 -6.62 9.95
C LYS A 70 -3.87 -6.64 11.22
N THR A 71 -3.54 -5.77 12.17
CA THR A 71 -4.31 -5.62 13.40
C THR A 71 -5.75 -5.58 12.96
N PRO A 72 -6.64 -6.45 13.46
CA PRO A 72 -8.04 -6.33 13.14
C PRO A 72 -8.39 -4.89 13.55
N VAL A 73 -8.70 -4.07 12.55
CA VAL A 73 -9.27 -2.74 12.79
C VAL A 73 -10.57 -3.06 13.48
N GLY A 74 -10.54 -3.00 14.81
CA GLY A 74 -11.70 -3.31 15.62
C GLY A 74 -12.80 -2.35 15.23
N ASP A 75 -14.00 -2.88 15.05
CA ASP A 75 -15.18 -2.08 14.77
C ASP A 75 -15.43 -1.14 15.97
N SER A 76 -15.00 0.11 15.80
CA SER A 76 -14.93 1.12 16.87
C SER A 76 -16.08 2.11 16.83
N SER A 77 -16.77 2.20 15.70
CA SER A 77 -17.89 3.11 15.51
C SER A 77 -19.20 2.40 15.80
N SER A 78 -20.07 3.03 16.58
CA SER A 78 -21.45 2.60 16.80
C SER A 78 -22.34 3.81 17.06
N ALA A 79 -23.58 3.72 16.65
CA ALA A 79 -24.64 4.68 16.95
C ALA A 79 -25.99 4.02 16.69
N ALA A 80 -27.05 4.58 17.28
CA ALA A 80 -28.41 4.28 16.86
C ALA A 80 -28.75 5.16 15.65
N PHE A 81 -29.01 4.52 14.51
CA PHE A 81 -29.46 5.17 13.29
C PHE A 81 -30.97 5.07 13.15
N SER A 82 -31.57 6.11 12.58
CA SER A 82 -32.95 6.12 12.09
C SER A 82 -32.98 6.48 10.60
N ILE A 83 -34.15 6.45 9.97
CA ILE A 83 -34.34 7.09 8.68
C ILE A 83 -34.34 8.62 8.87
N CYS A 84 -33.63 9.35 8.01
CA CYS A 84 -33.62 10.81 8.09
C CYS A 84 -35.03 11.37 7.84
N GLY A 85 -35.47 12.25 8.74
CA GLY A 85 -36.62 13.14 8.57
C GLY A 85 -36.19 14.61 8.58
N ASP A 86 -37.11 15.51 8.92
CA ASP A 86 -36.89 16.98 8.90
C ASP A 86 -36.06 17.51 10.09
N GLY A 87 -35.75 16.64 11.06
CA GLY A 87 -34.99 17.00 12.25
C GLY A 87 -33.49 17.16 12.04
N ARG A 88 -32.74 17.24 13.16
CA ARG A 88 -31.27 17.33 13.12
C ARG A 88 -30.67 16.04 12.56
N HIS A 89 -29.89 16.17 11.49
CA HIS A 89 -29.19 15.05 10.85
C HIS A 89 -27.93 14.65 11.62
N VAL A 90 -28.09 13.87 12.70
CA VAL A 90 -26.96 13.39 13.52
C VAL A 90 -26.55 11.97 13.12
N ASN A 91 -27.43 10.99 13.34
CA ASN A 91 -27.22 9.58 12.99
C ASN A 91 -28.46 9.09 12.23
N CYS A 92 -28.50 9.28 10.92
CA CYS A 92 -29.66 8.88 10.13
C CYS A 92 -29.30 8.49 8.70
N VAL A 93 -30.09 7.62 8.08
CA VAL A 93 -29.87 7.14 6.71
C VAL A 93 -30.72 7.94 5.73
N VAL A 94 -30.07 8.48 4.68
CA VAL A 94 -30.71 9.33 3.66
C VAL A 94 -31.23 8.45 2.52
N ASP A 95 -30.34 7.64 1.94
CA ASP A 95 -30.57 6.74 0.81
C ASP A 95 -29.68 5.48 0.95
N GLY A 96 -29.53 4.68 -0.10
CA GLY A 96 -28.79 3.41 -0.06
C GLY A 96 -27.27 3.53 0.12
N ASP A 97 -26.68 4.71 -0.13
CA ASP A 97 -25.24 4.92 -0.04
C ASP A 97 -24.85 6.17 0.77
N THR A 98 -25.82 6.97 1.23
CA THR A 98 -25.61 8.21 1.94
C THR A 98 -26.30 8.17 3.31
N PHE A 99 -25.53 8.48 4.35
CA PHE A 99 -26.01 8.57 5.72
C PHE A 99 -25.29 9.68 6.48
N TRP A 100 -25.89 10.12 7.57
CA TRP A 100 -25.28 11.01 8.54
C TRP A 100 -24.77 10.20 9.72
N PHE A 101 -23.55 10.49 10.15
CA PHE A 101 -22.96 9.92 11.36
C PHE A 101 -22.25 11.02 12.14
N GLN A 102 -22.63 11.19 13.40
CA GLN A 102 -22.11 12.24 14.28
C GLN A 102 -22.19 13.64 13.65
N GLY A 103 -23.23 13.92 12.87
CA GLY A 103 -23.41 15.20 12.19
C GLY A 103 -22.56 15.39 10.93
N GLN A 104 -21.87 14.34 10.45
CA GLN A 104 -21.14 14.36 9.19
C GLN A 104 -21.90 13.55 8.13
N LYS A 105 -22.08 14.14 6.94
CA LYS A 105 -22.69 13.46 5.79
C LYS A 105 -21.64 12.57 5.12
N ILE A 106 -21.89 11.27 5.09
CA ILE A 106 -21.00 10.26 4.55
C ILE A 106 -21.66 9.62 3.32
N ARG A 107 -20.88 9.48 2.24
CA ARG A 107 -21.21 8.62 1.10
C ARG A 107 -20.30 7.39 1.10
N ILE A 108 -20.90 6.22 0.94
CA ILE A 108 -20.17 4.95 0.82
C ILE A 108 -19.42 4.95 -0.52
N ALA A 109 -18.09 4.88 -0.45
CA ALA A 109 -17.22 5.18 -1.59
C ALA A 109 -17.13 4.04 -2.63
N ASP A 110 -17.39 2.80 -2.22
CA ASP A 110 -17.21 1.59 -3.04
C ASP A 110 -18.47 1.17 -3.79
N ILE A 111 -19.60 1.88 -3.62
CA ILE A 111 -20.88 1.56 -4.24
C ILE A 111 -21.60 2.76 -4.85
N ASP A 112 -22.57 2.46 -5.70
CA ASP A 112 -23.60 3.37 -6.19
C ASP A 112 -24.98 2.76 -5.90
N THR A 113 -25.93 3.57 -5.45
CA THR A 113 -27.31 3.13 -5.19
C THR A 113 -28.33 4.01 -5.92
N PRO A 114 -29.57 3.52 -6.11
CA PRO A 114 -30.68 4.34 -6.57
C PRO A 114 -30.87 5.60 -5.73
N GLU A 115 -30.94 6.75 -6.40
CA GLU A 115 -31.17 8.04 -5.73
C GLU A 115 -32.67 8.23 -5.45
N LEU A 116 -33.03 8.65 -4.24
CA LEU A 116 -34.43 8.85 -3.81
C LEU A 116 -34.90 10.31 -3.87
N SER A 117 -34.03 11.25 -4.29
CA SER A 117 -34.30 12.70 -4.19
C SER A 117 -34.05 13.46 -5.50
N PRO A 118 -34.97 13.41 -6.49
CA PRO A 118 -36.09 12.47 -6.65
C PRO A 118 -35.69 11.22 -7.45
N PRO A 119 -36.43 10.09 -7.32
CA PRO A 119 -36.26 8.95 -8.20
C PRO A 119 -36.75 9.29 -9.61
N ARG A 120 -36.09 8.74 -10.64
CA ARG A 120 -36.43 8.94 -12.06
C ARG A 120 -37.54 8.00 -12.54
N CYS A 121 -37.72 6.87 -11.87
CA CYS A 121 -38.76 5.90 -12.16
C CYS A 121 -39.15 5.10 -10.91
N GLU A 122 -40.28 4.41 -10.97
CA GLU A 122 -40.82 3.62 -9.87
C GLU A 122 -39.90 2.45 -9.46
N ALA A 123 -39.26 1.80 -10.44
CA ALA A 123 -38.29 0.74 -10.17
C ALA A 123 -37.06 1.25 -9.39
N GLU A 124 -36.58 2.46 -9.71
CA GLU A 124 -35.50 3.13 -8.98
C GLU A 124 -35.94 3.44 -7.55
N ARG A 125 -37.16 3.98 -7.37
CA ARG A 125 -37.73 4.27 -6.05
C ARG A 125 -37.82 3.03 -5.17
N ILE A 126 -38.41 1.94 -5.67
CA ILE A 126 -38.57 0.69 -4.93
C ILE A 126 -37.21 0.14 -4.50
N LYS A 127 -36.24 0.10 -5.42
CA LYS A 127 -34.89 -0.40 -5.10
C LYS A 127 -34.14 0.52 -4.15
N GLY A 128 -34.30 1.84 -4.28
CA GLY A 128 -33.69 2.83 -3.38
C GLY A 128 -34.23 2.72 -1.97
N GLU A 129 -35.54 2.56 -1.79
CA GLU A 129 -36.15 2.36 -0.48
C GLU A 129 -35.68 1.05 0.17
N ALA A 130 -35.57 -0.03 -0.62
CA ALA A 130 -35.02 -1.30 -0.16
C ALA A 130 -33.55 -1.17 0.26
N ALA A 131 -32.72 -0.49 -0.53
CA ALA A 131 -31.31 -0.23 -0.23
C ALA A 131 -31.16 0.60 1.06
N LYS A 132 -31.96 1.65 1.20
CA LYS A 132 -32.01 2.53 2.37
C LYS A 132 -32.39 1.77 3.65
N ALA A 133 -33.46 0.99 3.60
CA ALA A 133 -33.90 0.16 4.73
C ALA A 133 -32.85 -0.88 5.11
N ARG A 134 -32.17 -1.47 4.11
CA ARG A 134 -31.11 -2.45 4.35
C ARG A 134 -29.87 -1.83 4.95
N LEU A 135 -29.43 -0.67 4.44
CA LEU A 135 -28.29 0.05 5.02
C LEU A 135 -28.55 0.41 6.49
N LEU A 136 -29.76 0.85 6.82
CA LEU A 136 -30.17 1.09 8.21
C LEU A 136 -30.00 -0.17 9.08
N ALA A 137 -30.53 -1.31 8.62
CA ALA A 137 -30.41 -2.56 9.34
C ALA A 137 -28.94 -2.98 9.53
N LEU A 138 -28.11 -2.82 8.49
CA LEU A 138 -26.69 -3.13 8.55
C LEU A 138 -25.96 -2.24 9.56
N LEU A 139 -26.18 -0.92 9.55
CA LEU A 139 -25.54 0.01 10.48
C LEU A 139 -25.95 -0.25 11.94
N ASN A 140 -27.22 -0.58 12.19
CA ASN A 140 -27.73 -0.86 13.54
C ASN A 140 -27.42 -2.27 14.06
N ALA A 141 -27.03 -3.22 13.19
CA ALA A 141 -26.75 -4.60 13.60
C ALA A 141 -25.47 -4.77 14.45
N GLY A 142 -24.68 -3.71 14.63
CA GLY A 142 -23.52 -3.73 15.52
C GLY A 142 -22.49 -2.67 15.14
N ASN A 143 -21.31 -2.77 15.75
CA ASN A 143 -20.23 -1.83 15.46
C ASN A 143 -19.78 -1.95 13.99
N PHE A 144 -19.20 -0.87 13.48
CA PHE A 144 -18.58 -0.82 12.16
C PHE A 144 -17.32 0.05 12.21
N SER A 145 -16.59 0.05 11.10
CA SER A 145 -15.39 0.83 10.88
C SER A 145 -15.56 1.70 9.63
N LEU A 146 -15.06 2.93 9.70
CA LEU A 146 -15.03 3.87 8.58
C LEU A 146 -13.58 4.07 8.12
N ALA A 147 -13.29 3.75 6.87
CA ALA A 147 -11.99 4.00 6.27
C ALA A 147 -12.10 5.08 5.21
N ALA A 148 -11.24 6.10 5.26
CA ALA A 148 -11.11 7.06 4.17
C ALA A 148 -10.35 6.44 2.99
N GLY A 149 -10.81 6.73 1.77
CA GLY A 149 -10.10 6.37 0.55
C GLY A 149 -9.01 7.40 0.20
N TRP A 150 -8.56 7.37 -1.06
CA TRP A 150 -7.62 8.37 -1.58
C TRP A 150 -8.19 9.80 -1.58
N ARG A 151 -9.51 9.92 -1.78
CA ARG A 151 -10.26 11.17 -1.65
C ARG A 151 -11.04 11.14 -0.35
N ASP A 152 -10.86 12.15 0.48
CA ASP A 152 -11.58 12.27 1.76
C ASP A 152 -13.01 12.80 1.57
N GLU A 153 -13.23 13.62 0.56
CA GLU A 153 -14.47 14.38 0.36
C GLU A 153 -14.80 14.48 -1.13
N ASP A 154 -16.10 14.55 -1.43
CA ASP A 154 -16.57 14.86 -2.77
C ASP A 154 -16.77 16.36 -2.99
N LYS A 155 -17.09 16.76 -4.23
CA LYS A 155 -17.33 18.17 -4.59
C LYS A 155 -18.54 18.80 -3.89
N TYR A 156 -19.38 18.02 -3.21
CA TYR A 156 -20.57 18.46 -2.49
C TYR A 156 -20.38 18.51 -0.98
N GLY A 157 -19.17 18.24 -0.49
CA GLY A 157 -18.85 18.26 0.92
C GLY A 157 -19.14 16.96 1.67
N ARG A 158 -19.47 15.87 0.96
CA ARG A 158 -19.73 14.56 1.60
C ARG A 158 -18.42 13.84 1.84
N LYS A 159 -18.24 13.29 3.04
CA LYS A 159 -17.11 12.43 3.36
C LYS A 159 -17.23 11.10 2.61
N LEU A 160 -16.17 10.71 1.91
CA LEU A 160 -16.10 9.44 1.20
C LEU A 160 -15.50 8.40 2.13
N ARG A 161 -16.28 7.38 2.50
CA ARG A 161 -15.85 6.32 3.42
C ARG A 161 -16.18 4.95 2.86
N THR A 162 -15.31 3.98 3.10
CA THR A 162 -15.67 2.56 3.01
C THR A 162 -16.15 2.12 4.39
N VAL A 163 -17.35 1.54 4.45
CA VAL A 163 -17.96 1.09 5.71
C VAL A 163 -17.77 -0.42 5.82
N THR A 164 -17.10 -0.87 6.88
CA THR A 164 -16.79 -2.29 7.07
C THR A 164 -17.23 -2.78 8.44
N ARG A 165 -17.54 -4.06 8.55
CA ARG A 165 -17.73 -4.78 9.81
C ARG A 165 -16.94 -6.08 9.74
N SER A 166 -16.08 -6.32 10.71
CA SER A 166 -15.25 -7.53 10.79
C SER A 166 -14.47 -7.79 9.48
N GLY A 167 -14.05 -6.71 8.81
CA GLY A 167 -13.34 -6.75 7.53
C GLY A 167 -14.21 -6.90 6.27
N GLN A 168 -15.52 -7.11 6.40
CA GLN A 168 -16.45 -7.18 5.27
C GLN A 168 -17.07 -5.80 5.01
N SER A 169 -17.10 -5.36 3.74
CA SER A 169 -17.77 -4.11 3.36
C SER A 169 -19.28 -4.26 3.41
N LEU A 170 -19.95 -3.38 4.15
CA LEU A 170 -21.41 -3.30 4.16
C LEU A 170 -21.95 -2.85 2.80
N GLY A 171 -21.18 -2.04 2.07
CA GLY A 171 -21.53 -1.65 0.71
C GLY A 171 -21.54 -2.86 -0.22
N ILE A 172 -20.53 -3.73 -0.13
CA ILE A 172 -20.50 -4.96 -0.93
C ILE A 172 -21.65 -5.91 -0.56
N THR A 173 -22.06 -5.99 0.71
CA THR A 173 -23.30 -6.71 1.08
C THR A 173 -24.52 -6.19 0.32
N LEU A 174 -24.70 -4.87 0.18
CA LEU A 174 -25.79 -4.29 -0.62
C LEU A 174 -25.68 -4.65 -2.11
N VAL A 175 -24.46 -4.75 -2.65
CA VAL A 175 -24.24 -5.18 -4.04
C VAL A 175 -24.63 -6.63 -4.23
N GLU A 176 -24.20 -7.52 -3.33
CA GLU A 176 -24.52 -8.96 -3.36
C GLU A 176 -26.03 -9.21 -3.25
N GLU A 177 -26.75 -8.36 -2.51
CA GLU A 177 -28.20 -8.38 -2.37
C GLU A 177 -28.94 -7.71 -3.55
N GLY A 178 -28.22 -7.20 -4.56
CA GLY A 178 -28.81 -6.57 -5.74
C GLY A 178 -29.43 -5.18 -5.50
N LEU A 179 -29.11 -4.56 -4.36
CA LEU A 179 -29.59 -3.25 -3.93
C LEU A 179 -28.65 -2.10 -4.36
N ALA A 180 -27.39 -2.43 -4.65
CA ALA A 180 -26.36 -1.50 -5.08
C ALA A 180 -25.55 -2.03 -6.27
N ARG A 181 -24.77 -1.15 -6.90
CA ARG A 181 -23.74 -1.49 -7.89
C ARG A 181 -22.37 -1.11 -7.33
N ARG A 182 -21.31 -1.76 -7.78
CA ARG A 182 -19.94 -1.32 -7.47
C ARG A 182 -19.70 0.04 -8.12
N TRP A 183 -19.02 0.93 -7.41
CA TRP A 183 -18.61 2.21 -7.98
C TRP A 183 -17.49 2.00 -9.00
N ASP A 184 -17.72 2.38 -10.25
CA ASP A 184 -16.77 2.28 -11.36
C ASP A 184 -16.27 3.65 -11.86
N GLY A 185 -16.65 4.72 -11.16
CA GLY A 185 -16.31 6.10 -11.51
C GLY A 185 -17.44 6.87 -12.20
N ALA A 186 -18.54 6.22 -12.56
CA ALA A 186 -19.70 6.87 -13.18
C ALA A 186 -21.02 6.45 -12.54
N ARG A 187 -22.01 7.34 -12.64
CA ARG A 187 -23.40 7.02 -12.27
C ARG A 187 -24.09 6.34 -13.42
N HIS A 188 -24.84 5.30 -13.10
CA HIS A 188 -25.61 4.53 -14.06
C HIS A 188 -27.10 4.67 -13.77
N GLY A 189 -27.92 4.72 -14.83
CA GLY A 189 -29.37 4.75 -14.68
C GLY A 189 -29.89 3.46 -14.05
N TRP A 190 -30.85 3.58 -13.12
CA TRP A 190 -31.52 2.46 -12.44
C TRP A 190 -32.88 2.11 -13.03
N CYS A 191 -33.30 2.86 -14.04
CA CYS A 191 -34.45 2.56 -14.88
C CYS A 191 -34.02 1.55 -15.96
N GLY A 192 -34.94 0.66 -16.34
CA GLY A 192 -34.71 -0.52 -17.16
C GLY A 192 -34.05 -0.28 -18.51
#